data_AF-A0A965T9G6-F1
#
_entry.id   AF-A0A965T9G6-F1
#
_cell.length_a   1.000
_cell.length_b   1.000
_cell.length_c   1.000
_cell.angle_alpha   90.00
_cell.angle_beta   90.00
_cell.angle_gamma   90.00
#
_symmetry.space_group_name_H-M   'P 1'
#
loop_
_entity.id
_entity.type
_entity.pdbx_description
1 polymer ?
#
loop_
_entity_poly.entity_id
_entity_poly.type
_entity_poly.pdbx_seq_one_letter_code
_entity_poly.pdbx_strand_id
1 'polypeptide(L)'
;AYGLIGNTLNERVLERKVYPWNGHYTRTDDKKYYGDFVANTRRGRGDYMGIAGNLNDAAYNTAPVKSYWPNDYGLYNMGGNVAEWVMDVYRQGSHDDVTELNPFRGNYFETKRLLEDGTVEERDSIGKLPMVPVSDFKNDRRRNYRQADNKNYLDGDWASLLESDAWTGTTPAESTDKMYRKNEQIYSLVGDKARVYKGGSWKDIQYWAAPGNRRYLDEDESTDYIGFRCAMARLGPPASK
;
A
#
# COMPACT_ATOMS: atom_id res chain seq x y z
N ALA A 1 7.18 -3.56 -20.67
CA ALA A 1 7.03 -3.66 -19.20
C ALA A 1 8.24 -4.36 -18.63
N TYR A 2 9.02 -3.73 -17.75
CA TYR A 2 10.26 -4.34 -17.22
C TYR A 2 9.97 -5.53 -16.28
N GLY A 3 8.78 -5.68 -15.71
CA GLY A 3 8.42 -6.79 -14.80
C GLY A 3 8.14 -8.15 -15.47
N LEU A 4 8.23 -8.23 -16.80
CA LEU A 4 8.02 -9.46 -17.58
C LEU A 4 9.25 -9.81 -18.42
N ILE A 5 10.42 -9.27 -18.08
CA ILE A 5 11.66 -9.58 -18.79
C ILE A 5 11.89 -11.09 -18.69
N GLY A 6 12.03 -11.75 -19.86
CA GLY A 6 12.19 -13.20 -19.96
C GLY A 6 10.90 -14.00 -20.08
N ASN A 7 9.72 -13.42 -19.82
CA ASN A 7 8.44 -14.16 -19.77
C ASN A 7 7.49 -13.87 -20.94
N THR A 8 7.88 -12.96 -21.84
CA THR A 8 7.10 -12.59 -23.02
C THR A 8 7.75 -13.08 -24.31
N LEU A 9 6.95 -13.66 -25.20
CA LEU A 9 7.34 -13.97 -26.58
C LEU A 9 6.34 -13.31 -27.54
N ASN A 10 6.81 -12.44 -28.43
CA ASN A 10 5.98 -11.74 -29.42
C ASN A 10 4.72 -11.11 -28.79
N GLU A 11 4.91 -10.30 -27.74
CA GLU A 11 3.85 -9.64 -26.97
C GLU A 11 2.91 -10.57 -26.18
N ARG A 12 3.09 -11.89 -26.24
CA ARG A 12 2.33 -12.85 -25.46
C ARG A 12 3.07 -13.21 -24.18
N VAL A 13 2.38 -13.11 -23.05
CA VAL A 13 2.87 -13.65 -21.76
C VAL A 13 2.71 -15.16 -21.81
N LEU A 14 3.82 -15.88 -21.93
CA LEU A 14 3.82 -17.35 -21.93
C LEU A 14 3.75 -17.90 -20.51
N GLU A 15 4.44 -17.25 -19.57
CA GLU A 15 4.51 -17.67 -18.17
C GLU A 15 4.12 -16.52 -17.24
N ARG A 16 3.06 -16.75 -16.46
CA ARG A 16 2.56 -15.76 -15.49
C ARG A 16 3.34 -15.89 -14.18
N LYS A 17 3.75 -14.74 -13.62
CA LYS A 17 4.37 -14.69 -12.29
C LYS A 17 3.29 -14.53 -11.22
N VAL A 18 3.34 -15.37 -10.20
CA VAL A 18 2.49 -15.22 -8.99
C VAL A 18 3.19 -14.35 -7.95
N TYR A 19 4.51 -14.44 -7.90
CA TYR A 19 5.37 -13.74 -6.95
C TYR A 19 6.18 -12.62 -7.62
N PRO A 20 6.88 -11.77 -6.85
CA PRO A 20 7.76 -10.74 -7.41
C PRO A 20 8.95 -11.29 -8.23
N TRP A 21 9.25 -12.59 -8.17
CA TRP A 21 10.34 -13.26 -8.88
C TRP A 21 9.80 -14.22 -9.96
N ASN A 22 10.72 -14.80 -10.74
CA ASN A 22 10.38 -15.75 -11.81
C ASN A 22 10.01 -17.13 -11.28
N GLY A 23 9.01 -17.76 -11.90
CA GLY A 23 8.51 -19.08 -11.56
C GLY A 23 7.38 -19.08 -10.54
N HIS A 24 6.93 -20.28 -10.20
CA HIS A 24 5.79 -20.53 -9.31
C HIS A 24 6.19 -20.96 -7.89
N TYR A 25 7.48 -21.19 -7.66
CA TYR A 25 8.00 -21.70 -6.40
C TYR A 25 8.79 -20.63 -5.65
N THR A 26 8.90 -20.76 -4.34
CA THR A 26 9.76 -19.92 -3.49
C THR A 26 11.20 -20.37 -3.45
N ARG A 27 11.60 -21.31 -4.31
CA ARG A 27 12.96 -21.85 -4.37
C ARG A 27 13.58 -21.57 -5.72
N THR A 28 14.86 -21.25 -5.74
CA THR A 28 15.60 -21.02 -6.98
C THR A 28 16.03 -22.34 -7.62
N ASP A 29 16.05 -22.35 -8.94
CA ASP A 29 16.61 -23.39 -9.81
C ASP A 29 18.05 -23.07 -10.27
N ASP A 30 18.64 -21.97 -9.78
CA ASP A 30 20.05 -21.65 -10.02
C ASP A 30 20.92 -22.78 -9.49
N LYS A 31 21.74 -23.37 -10.36
CA LYS A 31 22.61 -24.51 -10.04
C LYS A 31 23.47 -24.29 -8.80
N LYS A 32 23.90 -23.05 -8.54
CA LYS A 32 24.75 -22.73 -7.38
C LYS A 32 23.98 -22.74 -6.06
N TYR A 33 22.72 -22.32 -6.10
CA TYR A 33 21.86 -22.09 -4.93
C TYR A 33 20.63 -23.00 -4.99
N TYR A 34 20.76 -24.16 -5.62
CA TYR A 34 19.62 -24.95 -6.05
C TYR A 34 18.78 -25.38 -4.85
N GLY A 35 17.51 -24.99 -4.86
CA GLY A 35 16.58 -25.25 -3.77
C GLY A 35 16.60 -24.20 -2.66
N ASP A 36 17.49 -23.22 -2.65
CA ASP A 36 17.47 -22.16 -1.63
C ASP A 36 16.22 -21.28 -1.77
N PHE A 37 15.67 -20.79 -0.66
CA PHE A 37 14.54 -19.87 -0.75
C PHE A 37 14.96 -18.51 -1.29
N VAL A 38 14.13 -17.96 -2.17
CA VAL A 38 14.33 -16.64 -2.78
C VAL A 38 13.75 -15.49 -1.98
N ALA A 39 13.14 -15.78 -0.82
CA ALA A 39 12.60 -14.77 0.08
C ALA A 39 12.53 -15.26 1.53
N ASN A 40 12.65 -14.31 2.46
CA ASN A 40 12.46 -14.52 3.88
C ASN A 40 10.96 -14.66 4.21
N THR A 41 10.45 -15.89 4.27
CA THR A 41 9.06 -16.20 4.59
C THR A 41 8.97 -17.44 5.46
N ARG A 42 7.95 -17.50 6.31
CA ARG A 42 7.67 -18.67 7.15
C ARG A 42 7.28 -19.86 6.27
N ARG A 43 7.95 -20.99 6.48
CA ARG A 43 7.75 -22.21 5.67
C ARG A 43 6.58 -23.05 6.16
N GLY A 44 6.38 -23.06 7.47
CA GLY A 44 5.39 -23.88 8.13
C GLY A 44 5.27 -23.54 9.61
N ARG A 45 4.43 -24.29 10.32
CA ARG A 45 4.24 -24.04 11.75
C ARG A 45 5.54 -24.32 12.53
N GLY A 46 6.20 -23.27 12.99
CA GLY A 46 7.43 -23.36 13.78
C GLY A 46 8.72 -23.36 12.95
N ASP A 47 8.63 -23.37 11.61
CA ASP A 47 9.78 -23.35 10.71
C ASP A 47 9.94 -21.95 10.09
N TYR A 48 10.88 -21.18 10.64
CA TYR A 48 11.23 -19.81 10.23
C TYR A 48 12.59 -19.68 9.55
N MET A 49 13.48 -20.68 9.65
CA MET A 49 14.85 -20.61 9.11
C MET A 49 15.37 -21.95 8.57
N GLY A 50 14.52 -22.99 8.55
CA GLY A 50 14.88 -24.37 8.23
C GLY A 50 14.98 -25.30 9.45
N ILE A 51 15.44 -26.52 9.18
CA ILE A 51 15.59 -27.59 10.19
C ILE A 51 17.03 -27.55 10.72
N ALA A 52 17.21 -27.90 12.00
CA ALA A 52 18.52 -27.99 12.63
C ALA A 52 19.50 -28.83 11.79
N GLY A 53 20.70 -28.28 11.55
CA GLY A 53 21.76 -28.90 10.74
C GLY A 53 21.85 -28.39 9.30
N ASN A 54 20.78 -27.80 8.75
CA ASN A 54 20.83 -27.14 7.45
C ASN A 54 19.88 -25.94 7.42
N LEU A 55 20.40 -24.78 7.86
CA LEU A 55 19.69 -23.51 7.81
C LEU A 55 19.65 -23.05 6.36
N ASN A 56 18.48 -22.65 5.89
CA ASN A 56 18.28 -22.27 4.50
C ASN A 56 18.86 -20.87 4.22
N ASP A 57 18.41 -19.87 4.97
CA ASP A 57 18.82 -18.46 4.82
C ASP A 57 19.35 -17.84 6.12
N ALA A 58 19.42 -18.64 7.20
CA ALA A 58 19.89 -18.26 8.54
C ALA A 58 19.19 -17.01 9.13
N ALA A 59 18.03 -16.63 8.61
CA ALA A 59 17.27 -15.47 9.04
C ALA A 59 15.99 -15.93 9.76
N TYR A 60 16.01 -15.95 11.09
CA TYR A 60 14.82 -16.31 11.88
C TYR A 60 13.77 -15.19 11.92
N ASN A 61 14.22 -13.92 11.94
CA ASN A 61 13.38 -12.73 11.84
C ASN A 61 13.73 -11.99 10.55
N THR A 62 14.03 -10.70 10.61
CA THR A 62 14.44 -9.92 9.44
C THR A 62 15.86 -10.28 8.98
N ALA A 63 16.06 -10.17 7.68
CA ALA A 63 17.34 -10.26 7.00
C ALA A 63 17.76 -8.87 6.49
N PRO A 64 19.06 -8.65 6.22
CA PRO A 64 19.52 -7.45 5.52
C PRO A 64 18.73 -7.15 4.24
N VAL A 65 18.56 -5.87 3.93
CA VAL A 65 17.67 -5.39 2.84
C VAL A 65 18.06 -5.83 1.42
N LYS A 66 19.24 -6.43 1.25
CA LYS A 66 19.75 -6.95 -0.03
C LYS A 66 20.14 -8.44 0.03
N SER A 67 19.62 -9.19 1.00
CA SER A 67 19.99 -10.61 1.20
C SER A 67 19.45 -11.57 0.14
N TYR A 68 18.38 -11.21 -0.57
CA TYR A 68 17.74 -12.06 -1.59
C TYR A 68 17.83 -11.45 -2.99
N TRP A 69 17.46 -12.21 -4.01
CA TRP A 69 17.53 -11.75 -5.40
C TRP A 69 16.58 -10.58 -5.67
N PRO A 70 17.01 -9.57 -6.45
CA PRO A 70 16.12 -8.53 -6.90
C PRO A 70 15.12 -9.08 -7.92
N ASN A 71 13.94 -8.47 -7.98
CA ASN A 71 13.04 -8.66 -9.13
C ASN A 71 13.58 -7.97 -10.39
N ASP A 72 12.88 -8.10 -11.51
CA ASP A 72 13.26 -7.49 -12.80
C ASP A 72 13.39 -5.95 -12.75
N TYR A 73 12.80 -5.29 -11.74
CA TYR A 73 12.91 -3.85 -11.52
C TYR A 73 14.12 -3.47 -10.64
N GLY A 74 14.94 -4.44 -10.23
CA GLY A 74 16.05 -4.22 -9.30
C GLY A 74 15.60 -4.06 -7.84
N LEU A 75 14.34 -4.37 -7.51
CA LEU A 75 13.80 -4.23 -6.16
C LEU A 75 14.02 -5.51 -5.35
N TYR A 76 14.58 -5.33 -4.16
CA TYR A 76 14.87 -6.39 -3.21
C TYR A 76 13.71 -6.56 -2.22
N ASN A 77 13.55 -7.78 -1.69
CA ASN A 77 12.62 -8.13 -0.61
C ASN A 77 11.18 -7.69 -0.86
N MET A 78 10.69 -7.76 -2.10
CA MET A 78 9.31 -7.42 -2.45
C MET A 78 8.27 -8.47 -2.02
N GLY A 79 8.74 -9.65 -1.59
CA GLY A 79 7.89 -10.80 -1.28
C GLY A 79 8.38 -11.54 -0.03
N GLY A 80 8.53 -10.84 1.09
CA GLY A 80 8.99 -11.39 2.37
C GLY A 80 9.77 -10.35 3.15
N ASN A 81 10.51 -10.80 4.15
CA ASN A 81 11.26 -9.98 5.11
C ASN A 81 10.32 -9.16 5.99
N VAL A 82 9.85 -8.01 5.53
CA VAL A 82 8.81 -7.23 6.22
C VAL A 82 7.73 -6.90 5.22
N ALA A 83 6.48 -6.94 5.68
CA ALA A 83 5.40 -6.37 4.90
C ALA A 83 5.54 -4.85 4.92
N GLU A 84 4.98 -4.16 3.94
CA GLU A 84 5.24 -2.75 3.75
C GLU A 84 3.96 -1.97 3.68
N TRP A 85 3.89 -0.90 4.48
CA TRP A 85 2.82 0.08 4.42
C TRP A 85 2.68 0.69 3.04
N VAL A 86 1.43 0.86 2.64
CA VAL A 86 1.00 1.55 1.43
C VAL A 86 0.11 2.71 1.84
N MET A 87 0.14 3.80 1.06
CA MET A 87 -0.62 5.00 1.35
C MET A 87 -2.14 4.78 1.30
N ASP A 88 -2.59 3.74 0.58
CA ASP A 88 -4.00 3.45 0.37
C ASP A 88 -4.77 3.11 1.66
N VAL A 89 -5.97 3.67 1.79
CA VAL A 89 -6.96 3.25 2.78
C VAL A 89 -7.57 1.93 2.33
N TYR A 90 -7.68 0.98 3.25
CA TYR A 90 -8.26 -0.33 2.99
C TYR A 90 -9.78 -0.25 2.94
N ARG A 91 -10.33 -0.82 1.87
CA ARG A 91 -11.73 -1.21 1.74
C ARG A 91 -11.82 -2.55 1.04
N GLN A 92 -12.77 -3.38 1.45
CA GLN A 92 -12.96 -4.70 0.86
C GLN A 92 -13.39 -4.60 -0.62
N GLY A 93 -14.29 -3.67 -0.93
CA GLY A 93 -14.80 -3.41 -2.28
C GLY A 93 -13.89 -2.55 -3.16
N SER A 94 -12.66 -2.24 -2.71
CA SER A 94 -11.78 -1.30 -3.43
C SER A 94 -11.48 -1.67 -4.88
N HIS A 95 -11.65 -2.93 -5.28
CA HIS A 95 -11.36 -3.36 -6.65
C HIS A 95 -12.54 -3.15 -7.59
N ASP A 96 -13.75 -2.95 -7.05
CA ASP A 96 -14.98 -2.80 -7.83
C ASP A 96 -15.29 -1.32 -8.12
N ASP A 97 -14.72 -0.41 -7.32
CA ASP A 97 -15.05 1.03 -7.32
C ASP A 97 -13.96 1.93 -7.88
N VAL A 98 -12.71 1.47 -7.93
CA VAL A 98 -11.58 2.27 -8.40
C VAL A 98 -11.41 2.19 -9.92
N THR A 99 -10.76 3.22 -10.48
CA THR A 99 -10.40 3.27 -11.89
C THR A 99 -9.29 2.27 -12.25
N GLU A 100 -9.25 1.81 -13.49
CA GLU A 100 -8.27 0.82 -13.96
C GLU A 100 -6.82 1.31 -13.94
N LEU A 101 -6.60 2.60 -14.21
CA LEU A 101 -5.25 3.18 -14.29
C LEU A 101 -4.89 3.92 -13.00
N ASN A 102 -3.83 3.46 -12.32
CA ASN A 102 -3.28 4.05 -11.09
C ASN A 102 -4.36 4.39 -10.04
N PRO A 103 -5.20 3.43 -9.64
CA PRO A 103 -6.17 3.66 -8.58
C PRO A 103 -5.47 4.03 -7.28
N PHE A 104 -6.02 5.03 -6.59
CA PHE A 104 -5.58 5.43 -5.25
C PHE A 104 -6.79 5.77 -4.38
N ARG A 105 -6.87 5.13 -3.22
CA ARG A 105 -7.87 5.43 -2.20
C ARG A 105 -7.19 6.04 -0.99
N GLY A 106 -7.56 7.24 -0.61
CA GLY A 106 -6.79 8.04 0.35
C GLY A 106 -6.75 9.52 -0.01
N ASN A 107 -7.61 9.94 -0.94
CA ASN A 107 -7.64 11.27 -1.49
C ASN A 107 -7.98 12.30 -0.41
N TYR A 108 -6.98 13.09 -0.05
CA TYR A 108 -7.11 14.28 0.78
C TYR A 108 -6.50 15.45 0.01
N PHE A 109 -7.35 16.40 -0.39
CA PHE A 109 -6.95 17.51 -1.25
C PHE A 109 -6.57 18.72 -0.43
N GLU A 110 -5.35 19.18 -0.63
CA GLU A 110 -4.82 20.38 0.01
C GLU A 110 -4.40 21.41 -1.05
N THR A 111 -4.45 22.67 -0.67
CA THR A 111 -3.91 23.79 -1.45
C THR A 111 -2.85 24.51 -0.63
N LYS A 112 -1.95 25.20 -1.32
CA LYS A 112 -0.97 26.08 -0.66
C LYS A 112 -1.70 27.12 0.19
N ARG A 113 -1.19 27.36 1.39
CA ARG A 113 -1.65 28.47 2.22
C ARG A 113 -1.21 29.78 1.56
N LEU A 114 -2.18 30.68 1.42
CA LEU A 114 -1.95 32.01 0.88
C LEU A 114 -2.02 33.03 2.01
N LEU A 115 -1.16 34.03 1.96
CA LEU A 115 -1.22 35.22 2.81
C LEU A 115 -2.39 36.11 2.38
N GLU A 116 -2.68 37.15 3.16
CA GLU A 116 -3.80 38.08 2.90
C GLU A 116 -3.65 38.81 1.56
N ASP A 117 -2.41 39.02 1.10
CA ASP A 117 -2.06 39.60 -0.19
C ASP A 117 -2.14 38.60 -1.38
N GLY A 118 -2.49 37.34 -1.11
CA GLY A 118 -2.59 36.28 -2.11
C GLY A 118 -1.26 35.63 -2.49
N THR A 119 -0.13 36.02 -1.88
CA THR A 119 1.15 35.35 -2.07
C THR A 119 1.19 34.03 -1.30
N VAL A 120 2.03 33.08 -1.75
CA VAL A 120 2.20 31.80 -1.06
C VAL A 120 3.07 32.03 0.18
N GLU A 121 2.61 31.55 1.33
CA GLU A 121 3.39 31.63 2.56
C GLU A 121 4.74 30.90 2.42
N GLU A 122 5.77 31.46 3.04
CA GLU A 122 7.12 30.93 2.97
C GLU A 122 7.20 29.49 3.51
N ARG A 123 8.24 28.78 3.06
CA ARG A 123 8.49 27.40 3.51
C ARG A 123 8.79 27.40 5.00
N ASP A 124 8.38 26.33 5.66
CA ASP A 124 8.74 26.07 7.05
C ASP A 124 10.26 25.84 7.23
N SER A 125 10.70 25.70 8.48
CA SER A 125 12.12 25.48 8.82
C SER A 125 12.73 24.21 8.23
N ILE A 126 11.90 23.29 7.73
CA ILE A 126 12.29 22.04 7.07
C ILE A 126 12.08 22.08 5.54
N GLY A 127 11.79 23.26 4.98
CA GLY A 127 11.69 23.51 3.54
C GLY A 127 10.40 23.06 2.87
N LYS A 128 9.36 22.68 3.64
CA LYS A 128 8.03 22.31 3.13
C LYS A 128 7.16 23.56 3.02
N LEU A 129 6.31 23.59 1.99
CA LEU A 129 5.32 24.65 1.85
C LEU A 129 4.13 24.36 2.79
N PRO A 130 3.60 25.37 3.50
CA PRO A 130 2.40 25.20 4.30
C PRO A 130 1.18 24.93 3.40
N MET A 131 0.49 23.83 3.68
CA MET A 131 -0.70 23.39 2.97
C MET A 131 -1.93 23.52 3.88
N VAL A 132 -3.10 23.76 3.30
CA VAL A 132 -4.39 23.82 3.99
C VAL A 132 -5.43 23.02 3.22
N PRO A 133 -6.42 22.42 3.88
CA PRO A 133 -7.50 21.72 3.19
C PRO A 133 -8.21 22.68 2.22
N VAL A 134 -8.53 22.16 1.05
CA VAL A 134 -9.28 22.93 0.04
C VAL A 134 -10.67 23.28 0.58
N SER A 135 -11.08 24.53 0.42
CA SER A 135 -12.42 24.95 0.86
C SER A 135 -13.49 24.48 -0.12
N ASP A 136 -14.53 23.85 0.39
CA ASP A 136 -15.69 23.37 -0.38
C ASP A 136 -16.31 24.48 -1.24
N PHE A 137 -16.45 25.69 -0.69
CA PHE A 137 -17.02 26.84 -1.39
C PHE A 137 -16.24 27.23 -2.66
N LYS A 138 -14.90 27.19 -2.63
CA LYS A 138 -14.07 27.50 -3.80
C LYS A 138 -14.07 26.37 -4.84
N ASN A 139 -14.54 25.18 -4.48
CA ASN A 139 -14.53 23.99 -5.33
C ASN A 139 -15.90 23.66 -5.96
N ASP A 140 -16.94 24.43 -5.68
CA ASP A 140 -18.30 24.16 -6.18
C ASP A 140 -18.38 23.94 -7.71
N ARG A 141 -17.58 24.69 -8.48
CA ARG A 141 -17.53 24.59 -9.95
C ARG A 141 -16.61 23.49 -10.49
N ARG A 142 -15.88 22.78 -9.62
CA ARG A 142 -14.99 21.71 -10.04
C ARG A 142 -15.79 20.43 -10.33
N ARG A 143 -15.35 19.67 -11.33
CA ARG A 143 -15.98 18.39 -11.71
C ARG A 143 -15.37 17.17 -11.02
N ASN A 144 -14.16 17.29 -10.49
CA ASN A 144 -13.39 16.15 -9.98
C ASN A 144 -13.63 15.88 -8.49
N TYR A 145 -13.53 16.90 -7.65
CA TYR A 145 -13.81 16.81 -6.21
C TYR A 145 -14.45 18.11 -5.72
N ARG A 146 -15.27 18.00 -4.66
CA ARG A 146 -15.91 19.15 -4.02
C ARG A 146 -15.36 19.41 -2.63
N GLN A 147 -15.12 18.35 -1.85
CA GLN A 147 -14.61 18.44 -0.48
C GLN A 147 -13.12 18.16 -0.41
N ALA A 148 -12.47 18.54 0.69
CA ALA A 148 -11.07 18.21 0.93
C ALA A 148 -10.87 16.71 1.20
N ASP A 149 -11.68 16.15 2.08
CA ASP A 149 -11.61 14.73 2.42
C ASP A 149 -12.55 13.92 1.53
N ASN A 150 -11.98 13.06 0.68
CA ASN A 150 -12.75 12.12 -0.16
C ASN A 150 -12.21 10.69 -0.03
N LYS A 151 -11.66 10.33 1.15
CA LYS A 151 -11.13 8.97 1.38
C LYS A 151 -12.24 7.91 1.36
N ASN A 152 -13.43 8.28 1.84
CA ASN A 152 -14.60 7.40 1.99
C ASN A 152 -15.59 7.48 0.81
N TYR A 153 -15.21 8.13 -0.28
CA TYR A 153 -16.06 8.27 -1.48
C TYR A 153 -16.56 6.90 -1.97
N LEU A 154 -17.89 6.79 -2.17
CA LEU A 154 -18.62 5.56 -2.56
C LEU A 154 -18.50 4.36 -1.60
N ASP A 155 -17.83 4.51 -0.46
CA ASP A 155 -17.62 3.44 0.52
C ASP A 155 -17.33 4.01 1.93
N GLY A 156 -18.38 4.57 2.52
CA GLY A 156 -18.37 5.22 3.84
C GLY A 156 -18.82 6.68 3.83
N ASP A 157 -19.04 7.27 2.66
CA ASP A 157 -19.71 8.56 2.54
C ASP A 157 -21.21 8.46 2.86
N TRP A 158 -21.86 9.61 3.05
CA TRP A 158 -23.28 9.66 3.39
C TRP A 158 -24.16 8.99 2.33
N ALA A 159 -23.76 9.02 1.04
CA ALA A 159 -24.53 8.44 -0.06
C ALA A 159 -24.54 6.91 -0.02
N SER A 160 -23.51 6.32 0.59
CA SER A 160 -23.38 4.89 0.79
C SER A 160 -24.11 4.38 2.03
N LEU A 161 -24.64 5.27 2.89
CA LEU A 161 -25.40 4.87 4.07
C LEU A 161 -26.81 4.42 3.68
N LEU A 162 -27.25 3.31 4.27
CA LEU A 162 -28.62 2.79 4.09
C LEU A 162 -29.68 3.61 4.88
N GLU A 163 -29.24 4.52 5.76
CA GLU A 163 -30.10 5.24 6.70
C GLU A 163 -30.55 6.59 6.13
N SER A 164 -31.87 6.76 5.97
CA SER A 164 -32.49 7.85 5.19
C SER A 164 -32.38 9.25 5.82
N ASP A 165 -32.17 9.35 7.14
CA ASP A 165 -32.13 10.63 7.87
C ASP A 165 -30.70 11.16 8.13
N ALA A 166 -29.67 10.51 7.61
CA ALA A 166 -28.26 10.89 7.83
C ALA A 166 -27.76 12.07 6.96
N TRP A 167 -28.64 12.66 6.14
CA TRP A 167 -28.30 13.74 5.19
C TRP A 167 -27.88 15.05 5.88
N THR A 168 -28.30 15.28 7.12
CA THR A 168 -28.08 16.54 7.83
C THR A 168 -27.05 16.41 8.95
N GLY A 169 -25.78 16.70 8.64
CA GLY A 169 -24.81 17.14 9.67
C GLY A 169 -23.78 16.12 10.15
N THR A 170 -23.64 14.96 9.49
CA THR A 170 -22.56 14.01 9.84
C THR A 170 -21.27 14.34 9.06
N THR A 171 -20.12 14.35 9.74
CA THR A 171 -18.80 14.49 9.08
C THR A 171 -18.43 13.22 8.29
N PRO A 172 -17.47 13.28 7.34
CA PRO A 172 -17.02 12.09 6.60
C PRO A 172 -16.54 10.94 7.52
N ALA A 173 -15.81 11.26 8.59
CA ALA A 173 -15.33 10.25 9.53
C ALA A 173 -16.48 9.54 10.25
N GLU A 174 -17.47 10.31 10.72
CA GLU A 174 -18.64 9.76 11.39
C GLU A 174 -19.53 8.97 10.42
N SER A 175 -19.61 9.34 9.14
CA SER A 175 -20.33 8.55 8.15
C SER A 175 -19.64 7.21 7.90
N THR A 176 -18.31 7.18 7.83
CA THR A 176 -17.55 5.93 7.71
C THR A 176 -17.76 5.06 8.95
N ASP A 177 -17.74 5.63 10.16
CA ASP A 177 -17.97 4.87 11.40
C ASP A 177 -19.39 4.30 11.51
N LYS A 178 -20.40 4.98 10.95
CA LYS A 178 -21.77 4.44 10.87
C LYS A 178 -21.87 3.23 9.95
N MET A 179 -21.12 3.23 8.86
CA MET A 179 -21.03 2.11 7.90
C MET A 179 -20.21 0.95 8.50
N TYR A 180 -19.02 1.26 8.99
CA TYR A 180 -18.08 0.32 9.61
C TYR A 180 -18.13 0.44 11.15
N ARG A 181 -19.25 -0.01 11.74
CA ARG A 181 -19.53 0.15 13.17
C ARG A 181 -18.37 -0.31 14.06
N LYS A 182 -17.97 0.60 14.96
CA LYS A 182 -17.05 0.37 16.08
C LYS A 182 -17.78 0.65 17.39
N ASN A 183 -18.44 -0.37 17.95
CA ASN A 183 -19.07 -0.31 19.26
C ASN A 183 -18.79 -1.60 20.06
N GLU A 184 -19.32 -1.69 21.29
CA GLU A 184 -19.06 -2.82 22.19
C GLU A 184 -19.55 -4.18 21.67
N GLN A 185 -20.45 -4.20 20.68
CA GLN A 185 -21.06 -5.42 20.13
C GLN A 185 -20.47 -5.81 18.77
N ILE A 186 -20.09 -4.82 17.95
CA ILE A 186 -19.52 -4.99 16.61
C ILE A 186 -18.32 -4.06 16.52
N TYR A 187 -17.13 -4.65 16.31
CA TYR A 187 -15.88 -3.90 16.21
C TYR A 187 -15.21 -4.16 14.86
N SER A 188 -15.45 -3.26 13.89
CA SER A 188 -14.75 -3.28 12.60
C SER A 188 -13.37 -2.63 12.72
N LEU A 189 -12.33 -3.30 12.21
CA LEU A 189 -11.00 -2.68 12.02
C LEU A 189 -10.91 -1.86 10.72
N VAL A 190 -11.95 -1.91 9.87
CA VAL A 190 -12.04 -1.11 8.65
C VAL A 190 -12.58 0.28 8.99
N GLY A 191 -11.98 1.30 8.38
CA GLY A 191 -12.36 2.71 8.54
C GLY A 191 -11.39 3.61 7.79
N ASP A 192 -11.49 4.94 7.96
CA ASP A 192 -10.64 5.90 7.21
C ASP A 192 -9.17 5.90 7.61
N LYS A 193 -8.86 5.28 8.75
CA LYS A 193 -7.49 5.09 9.28
C LYS A 193 -6.88 3.72 8.95
N ALA A 194 -7.67 2.77 8.44
CA ALA A 194 -7.15 1.45 8.11
C ALA A 194 -6.31 1.55 6.83
N ARG A 195 -5.00 1.33 6.93
CA ARG A 195 -4.08 1.42 5.78
C ARG A 195 -3.73 0.05 5.25
N VAL A 196 -3.47 -0.03 3.95
CA VAL A 196 -3.05 -1.27 3.29
C VAL A 196 -1.58 -1.53 3.59
N TYR A 197 -1.22 -2.78 3.83
CA TYR A 197 0.17 -3.24 3.77
C TYR A 197 0.30 -4.51 2.91
N LYS A 198 1.48 -4.70 2.30
CA LYS A 198 1.73 -5.71 1.25
C LYS A 198 3.09 -6.39 1.35
N GLY A 199 3.29 -7.45 0.56
CA GLY A 199 4.60 -8.08 0.35
C GLY A 199 4.91 -9.24 1.29
N GLY A 200 4.13 -9.43 2.37
CA GLY A 200 4.38 -10.50 3.34
C GLY A 200 5.65 -10.26 4.16
N SER A 201 5.86 -11.05 5.21
CA SER A 201 6.97 -10.89 6.14
C SER A 201 7.64 -12.22 6.48
N TRP A 202 8.73 -12.16 7.25
CA TRP A 202 9.39 -13.34 7.85
C TRP A 202 8.42 -14.21 8.66
N LYS A 203 7.32 -13.64 9.17
CA LYS A 203 6.30 -14.34 9.96
C LYS A 203 5.22 -15.01 9.10
N ASP A 204 5.12 -14.61 7.85
CA ASP A 204 4.03 -15.00 6.95
C ASP A 204 4.38 -16.17 6.06
N ILE A 205 3.37 -16.98 5.75
CA ILE A 205 3.48 -18.00 4.71
C ILE A 205 3.55 -17.37 3.32
N GLN A 206 4.00 -18.17 2.34
CA GLN A 206 4.24 -17.74 0.95
C GLN A 206 3.03 -17.09 0.31
N TYR A 207 1.81 -17.49 0.70
CA TYR A 207 0.58 -16.86 0.23
C TYR A 207 0.66 -15.33 0.30
N TRP A 208 1.11 -14.75 1.41
CA TRP A 208 1.14 -13.29 1.59
C TRP A 208 2.25 -12.57 0.80
N ALA A 209 3.21 -13.30 0.23
CA ALA A 209 4.26 -12.73 -0.61
C ALA A 209 3.77 -12.38 -2.03
N ALA A 210 2.58 -12.83 -2.43
CA ALA A 210 1.99 -12.47 -3.71
C ALA A 210 1.62 -10.97 -3.76
N PRO A 211 2.04 -10.19 -4.78
CA PRO A 211 1.79 -8.74 -4.85
C PRO A 211 0.31 -8.33 -4.88
N GLY A 212 -0.56 -9.25 -5.33
CA GLY A 212 -2.00 -9.06 -5.35
C GLY A 212 -2.64 -9.10 -3.96
N ASN A 213 -2.00 -9.76 -2.99
CA ASN A 213 -2.56 -9.89 -1.66
C ASN A 213 -2.44 -8.60 -0.86
N ARG A 214 -3.52 -8.30 -0.13
CA ARG A 214 -3.70 -7.08 0.65
C ARG A 214 -4.12 -7.45 2.05
N ARG A 215 -3.50 -6.81 3.02
CA ARG A 215 -3.96 -6.77 4.41
C ARG A 215 -4.01 -5.33 4.87
N TYR A 216 -4.54 -5.13 6.06
CA TYR A 216 -4.69 -3.82 6.63
C TYR A 216 -4.51 -3.84 8.13
N LEU A 217 -4.10 -2.69 8.65
CA LEU A 217 -3.93 -2.39 10.06
C LEU A 217 -4.21 -0.90 10.24
N ASP A 218 -4.54 -0.47 11.45
CA ASP A 218 -4.73 0.95 11.73
C ASP A 218 -3.40 1.70 11.56
N GLU A 219 -3.43 2.90 10.99
CA GLU A 219 -2.23 3.72 10.72
C GLU A 219 -1.47 4.12 11.99
N ASP A 220 -2.15 4.14 13.14
CA ASP A 220 -1.56 4.45 14.45
C ASP A 220 -0.88 3.23 15.11
N GLU A 221 -1.02 2.03 14.54
CA GLU A 221 -0.44 0.80 15.07
C GLU A 221 0.92 0.44 14.43
N SER A 222 1.72 -0.32 15.18
CA SER A 222 3.03 -0.80 14.72
C SER A 222 3.25 -2.27 15.10
N THR A 223 4.01 -2.98 14.29
CA THR A 223 4.36 -4.38 14.50
C THR A 223 5.82 -4.64 14.13
N ASP A 224 6.37 -5.76 14.60
CA ASP A 224 7.74 -6.21 14.33
C ASP A 224 7.95 -6.74 12.90
N TYR A 225 6.88 -6.87 12.11
CA TYR A 225 6.91 -7.45 10.77
C TYR A 225 6.39 -6.51 9.67
N ILE A 226 6.01 -5.27 10.01
CA ILE A 226 5.59 -4.24 9.05
C ILE A 226 6.61 -3.09 9.05
N GLY A 227 7.19 -2.82 7.88
CA GLY A 227 8.03 -1.67 7.59
C GLY A 227 7.43 -0.79 6.48
N PHE A 228 8.29 -0.10 5.74
CA PHE A 228 7.87 0.73 4.60
C PHE A 228 9.01 0.91 3.61
N ARG A 229 8.65 1.35 2.40
CA ARG A 229 9.59 1.91 1.42
C ARG A 229 9.07 3.23 0.89
N CYS A 230 9.98 4.10 0.48
CA CYS A 230 9.62 5.39 -0.09
C CYS A 230 9.51 5.30 -1.61
N ALA A 231 8.53 6.00 -2.17
CA ALA A 231 8.40 6.22 -3.60
C ALA A 231 8.46 7.73 -3.90
N MET A 232 8.98 8.09 -5.07
CA MET A 232 9.10 9.48 -5.50
C MET A 232 8.77 9.56 -6.98
N ALA A 233 7.93 10.52 -7.36
CA ALA A 233 7.55 10.71 -8.76
C ALA A 233 8.70 11.26 -9.63
N ARG A 234 9.69 11.94 -9.02
CA ARG A 234 10.76 12.62 -9.74
C ARG A 234 11.97 12.89 -8.85
N LEU A 235 13.18 12.56 -9.34
CA LEU A 235 14.44 12.95 -8.73
C LEU A 235 15.04 14.17 -9.46
N GLY A 236 15.10 15.33 -8.81
CA GLY A 236 15.79 16.52 -9.31
C GLY A 236 14.99 17.45 -10.26
N PRO A 237 15.54 18.64 -10.58
CA PRO A 237 14.91 19.63 -11.47
C PRO A 237 14.75 19.09 -12.90
N PRO A 238 13.88 19.69 -13.74
CA PRO A 238 13.91 19.43 -15.18
C PRO A 238 15.25 19.81 -15.73
N ALA A 239 16.09 18.82 -16.01
CA ALA A 239 17.12 18.97 -17.01
C ALA A 239 16.38 19.31 -18.31
N SER A 240 16.48 20.56 -18.76
CA SER A 240 16.22 20.87 -20.15
C SER A 240 17.16 20.01 -20.97
N LYS A 241 16.62 19.23 -21.90
CA LYS A 241 17.42 18.79 -23.05
C LYS A 241 17.78 20.01 -23.88
#